data_AF-A0A2P2IGP5-F1
#
_entry.id   AF-A0A2P2IGP5-F1
#
_cell.length_a   1.000
_cell.length_b   1.000
_cell.length_c   1.000
_cell.angle_alpha   90.00
_cell.angle_beta   90.00
_cell.angle_gamma   90.00
#
_symmetry.space_group_name_H-M   'P 1'
#
loop_
_entity.id
_entity.type
_entity.pdbx_description
1 polymer ?
#
loop_
_entity_poly.entity_id
_entity_poly.type
_entity_poly.pdbx_seq_one_letter_code
_entity_poly.pdbx_strand_id
1 'polypeptide(L)'
;VFYNLDNAYEMVAVNESVSGLRRSDVWKTPIDARNNWWGFNTTVAVSGRIHEKRDDITLLSVDFSEYKLNNYTLLFGCEPGYGLIGDACYLYVGAPVTYTEAKSFCRRDNASLPFLQRYYGEITLWLREQQPEYLWETDALWVQHYDVVTGCAAFVNRQVRSLDCSLNLPFICESDPSNAIDSFAWASDTLVLGT
;
A
#
# COMPACT_ATOMS: atom_id res chain seq x y z
N VAL A 1 15.32 -6.99 -10.67
CA VAL A 1 14.44 -6.04 -9.96
C VAL A 1 13.04 -6.30 -10.46
N PHE A 2 12.11 -6.67 -9.57
CA PHE A 2 10.70 -6.92 -9.88
C PHE A 2 9.98 -5.56 -9.98
N TYR A 3 10.27 -4.79 -11.03
CA TYR A 3 9.75 -3.44 -11.20
C TYR A 3 8.68 -3.44 -12.29
N ASN A 4 7.44 -3.09 -11.93
CA ASN A 4 6.36 -2.91 -12.89
C ASN A 4 6.38 -1.47 -13.43
N LEU A 5 6.67 -1.31 -14.73
CA LEU A 5 6.70 0.01 -15.39
C LEU A 5 5.31 0.64 -15.52
N ASP A 6 4.25 -0.18 -15.55
CA ASP A 6 2.88 0.28 -15.70
C ASP A 6 2.26 0.69 -14.35
N ASN A 7 2.78 0.14 -13.25
CA ASN A 7 2.35 0.47 -11.90
C ASN A 7 3.51 0.29 -10.91
N ALA A 8 4.24 1.38 -10.60
CA ALA A 8 5.38 1.36 -9.69
C ALA A 8 5.04 0.91 -8.25
N TYR A 9 3.75 0.81 -7.92
CA TYR A 9 3.27 0.25 -6.65
C TYR A 9 3.34 -1.29 -6.59
N GLU A 10 3.36 -1.96 -7.74
CA GLU A 10 3.38 -3.41 -7.85
C GLU A 10 4.78 -3.96 -8.12
N MET A 11 5.11 -5.06 -7.46
CA MET A 11 6.24 -5.91 -7.83
C MET A 11 5.76 -6.96 -8.82
N VAL A 12 6.37 -6.99 -10.00
CA VAL A 12 6.01 -7.94 -11.06
C VAL A 12 6.75 -9.26 -10.93
N ALA A 13 6.00 -10.37 -10.96
CA ALA A 13 6.58 -11.70 -11.01
C ALA A 13 7.35 -11.93 -12.33
N VAL A 14 8.31 -12.85 -12.32
CA VAL A 14 9.05 -13.18 -13.55
C VAL A 14 8.15 -13.89 -14.56
N ASN A 15 8.35 -13.59 -15.84
CA ASN A 15 7.63 -14.25 -16.93
C ASN A 15 7.99 -15.75 -17.00
N GLU A 16 6.99 -16.61 -17.22
CA GLU A 16 7.16 -18.07 -17.31
C GLU A 16 8.22 -18.47 -18.34
N SER A 17 8.24 -17.80 -19.48
CA SER A 17 9.17 -18.11 -20.59
C SER A 17 10.63 -17.80 -20.26
N VAL A 18 10.87 -16.90 -19.30
CA VAL A 18 12.20 -16.40 -18.92
C VAL A 18 12.64 -16.99 -17.57
N SER A 19 11.75 -17.67 -16.85
CA SER A 19 12.01 -18.28 -15.53
C SER A 19 13.08 -19.38 -15.53
N GLY A 20 13.49 -19.88 -16.71
CA GLY A 20 14.42 -21.00 -16.83
C GLY A 20 13.82 -22.36 -16.45
N LEU A 21 12.54 -22.40 -16.07
CA LEU A 21 11.81 -23.62 -15.75
C LEU A 21 11.36 -24.32 -17.04
N ARG A 22 11.35 -25.66 -17.03
CA ARG A 22 10.66 -26.40 -18.10
C ARG A 22 9.16 -26.11 -18.01
N ARG A 23 8.49 -25.96 -19.16
CA ARG A 23 7.05 -25.65 -19.24
C ARG A 23 6.16 -26.60 -18.42
N SER A 24 6.59 -27.83 -18.17
CA SER A 24 5.93 -28.82 -17.31
C SER A 24 6.01 -28.55 -15.80
N ASP A 25 6.97 -27.73 -15.38
CA ASP A 25 7.32 -27.50 -13.98
C ASP A 25 6.96 -26.09 -13.50
N VAL A 26 6.67 -25.17 -14.43
CA VAL A 26 6.17 -23.82 -14.19
C VAL A 26 4.97 -23.79 -13.23
N TRP A 27 4.02 -24.72 -13.38
CA TRP A 27 2.84 -24.83 -12.50
C TRP A 27 3.11 -25.46 -11.14
N LYS A 28 4.30 -26.07 -10.96
CA LYS A 28 4.67 -26.81 -9.75
C LYS A 28 5.50 -25.97 -8.78
N THR A 29 6.00 -24.81 -9.22
CA THR A 29 6.88 -23.95 -8.42
C THR A 29 6.38 -22.51 -8.47
N PRO A 30 5.31 -22.18 -7.73
CA PRO A 30 5.02 -20.77 -7.44
C PRO A 30 6.24 -20.12 -6.78
N ILE A 31 6.40 -18.80 -6.95
CA ILE A 31 7.38 -18.03 -6.19
C ILE A 31 6.97 -18.11 -4.72
N ASP A 32 7.83 -18.70 -3.89
CA ASP A 32 7.60 -18.81 -2.45
C ASP A 32 7.90 -17.48 -1.78
N ALA A 33 6.85 -16.74 -1.46
CA ALA A 33 6.90 -15.51 -0.69
C ALA A 33 6.15 -15.65 0.65
N ARG A 34 5.91 -16.89 1.08
CA ARG A 34 5.31 -17.18 2.38
C ARG A 34 6.23 -16.72 3.48
N ASN A 35 5.66 -16.40 4.63
CA ASN A 35 6.44 -15.98 5.80
C ASN A 35 7.35 -14.75 5.55
N ASN A 36 7.12 -13.99 4.47
CA ASN A 36 7.73 -12.68 4.27
C ASN A 36 6.96 -11.60 5.04
N TRP A 37 7.66 -10.52 5.38
CA TRP A 37 7.04 -9.31 5.91
C TRP A 37 6.68 -8.37 4.76
N TRP A 38 5.41 -8.00 4.69
CA TRP A 38 4.88 -7.13 3.63
C TRP A 38 4.49 -5.74 4.12
N GLY A 39 4.51 -5.54 5.44
CA GLY A 39 4.09 -4.28 6.05
C GLY A 39 2.59 -4.02 5.89
N PHE A 40 1.74 -5.03 5.75
CA PHE A 40 0.28 -4.85 5.74
C PHE A 40 -0.38 -5.93 6.59
N ASN A 41 -1.52 -5.61 7.20
CA ASN A 41 -2.30 -6.56 7.99
C ASN A 41 -3.38 -7.28 7.15
N THR A 42 -3.77 -6.74 5.99
CA THR A 42 -4.79 -7.32 5.11
C THR A 42 -4.22 -8.02 3.88
N THR A 43 -4.85 -9.14 3.51
CA THR A 43 -4.49 -9.91 2.31
C THR A 43 -4.62 -9.09 1.03
N VAL A 44 -5.60 -8.17 0.99
CA VAL A 44 -5.86 -7.30 -0.16
C VAL A 44 -4.73 -6.30 -0.39
N ALA A 45 -4.18 -5.72 0.67
CA ALA A 45 -3.08 -4.77 0.55
C ALA A 45 -1.77 -5.46 0.16
N VAL A 46 -1.54 -6.68 0.65
CA VAL A 46 -0.41 -7.52 0.20
C VAL A 46 -0.59 -7.92 -1.27
N SER A 47 -1.75 -8.46 -1.66
CA SER A 47 -1.99 -8.90 -3.04
C SER A 47 -1.95 -7.75 -4.03
N GLY A 48 -2.42 -6.55 -3.65
CA GLY A 48 -2.37 -5.36 -4.51
C GLY A 48 -0.96 -4.84 -4.79
N ARG A 49 0.08 -5.42 -4.18
CA ARG A 49 1.50 -5.13 -4.46
C ARG A 49 2.18 -6.21 -5.29
N ILE A 50 1.46 -7.24 -5.67
CA ILE A 50 2.00 -8.40 -6.37
C ILE A 50 1.29 -8.48 -7.71
N HIS A 51 2.04 -8.26 -8.79
CA HIS A 51 1.55 -8.50 -10.15
C HIS A 51 1.96 -9.92 -10.56
N GLU A 52 1.01 -10.85 -10.55
CA GLU A 52 1.27 -12.28 -10.74
C GLU A 52 0.36 -12.91 -11.81
N LYS A 53 0.40 -14.23 -11.89
CA LYS A 53 -0.36 -15.03 -12.86
C LYS A 53 -1.87 -14.74 -12.93
N ARG A 54 -2.45 -14.30 -11.80
CA ARG A 54 -3.88 -13.95 -11.72
C ARG A 54 -4.21 -12.68 -12.50
N ASP A 55 -3.23 -11.77 -12.60
CA ASP A 55 -3.33 -10.51 -13.32
C ASP A 55 -2.91 -10.70 -14.79
N ASP A 56 -1.81 -11.43 -15.03
CA ASP A 56 -1.32 -11.81 -16.36
C ASP A 56 -0.90 -13.29 -16.39
N ILE A 57 -1.59 -14.08 -17.21
CA ILE A 57 -1.37 -15.53 -17.35
C ILE A 57 0.04 -15.94 -17.77
N THR A 58 0.84 -15.00 -18.31
CA THR A 58 2.23 -15.24 -18.74
C THR A 58 3.25 -15.13 -17.59
N LEU A 59 2.80 -14.75 -16.40
CA LEU A 59 3.64 -14.59 -15.21
C LEU A 59 3.59 -15.83 -14.31
N LEU A 60 4.63 -16.01 -13.50
CA LEU A 60 4.59 -17.00 -12.42
C LEU A 60 3.60 -16.57 -11.34
N SER A 61 2.92 -17.56 -10.75
CA SER A 61 2.11 -17.35 -9.54
C SER A 61 2.99 -17.14 -8.32
N VAL A 62 2.52 -16.33 -7.37
CA VAL A 62 3.22 -16.02 -6.12
C VAL A 62 2.41 -16.54 -4.94
N ASP A 63 3.02 -17.40 -4.13
CA ASP A 63 2.41 -17.84 -2.87
C ASP A 63 2.89 -16.92 -1.75
N PHE A 64 2.02 -16.00 -1.32
CA PHE A 64 2.28 -15.08 -0.20
C PHE A 64 1.48 -15.47 1.07
N SER A 65 0.96 -16.69 1.13
CA SER A 65 0.24 -17.17 2.32
C SER A 65 1.11 -17.12 3.58
N GLU A 66 0.49 -17.03 4.75
CA GLU A 66 1.20 -16.97 6.03
C GLU A 66 2.23 -15.82 6.10
N TYR A 67 1.98 -14.70 5.40
CA TYR A 67 2.82 -13.53 5.51
C TYR A 67 2.91 -13.05 6.96
N LYS A 68 4.10 -12.60 7.35
CA LYS A 68 4.34 -12.09 8.69
C LYS A 68 3.61 -10.77 8.86
N LEU A 69 2.67 -10.77 9.79
CA LEU A 69 1.99 -9.56 10.25
C LEU A 69 2.95 -8.69 11.07
N ASN A 70 3.91 -9.30 11.81
CA ASN A 70 5.00 -8.63 12.56
C ASN A 70 5.93 -9.64 13.30
N ASN A 71 7.17 -9.22 13.63
CA ASN A 71 7.88 -9.68 14.86
C ASN A 71 8.97 -8.72 15.44
N TYR A 72 9.06 -7.46 15.01
CA TYR A 72 9.87 -6.37 15.61
C TYR A 72 9.24 -5.08 15.03
N THR A 73 8.37 -4.32 15.70
CA THR A 73 8.57 -3.48 16.89
C THR A 73 7.20 -3.23 17.51
N LEU A 74 7.00 -3.64 18.77
CA LEU A 74 5.72 -3.58 19.48
C LEU A 74 5.34 -2.12 19.82
N LEU A 75 4.16 -1.67 19.35
CA LEU A 75 3.25 -0.72 20.01
C LEU A 75 3.74 0.69 20.35
N PHE A 76 4.38 1.37 19.39
CA PHE A 76 4.43 2.83 19.40
C PHE A 76 4.26 3.37 17.98
N GLY A 77 3.14 4.04 17.70
CA GLY A 77 2.90 4.75 16.45
C GLY A 77 1.92 4.06 15.49
N CYS A 78 2.30 3.98 14.21
CA CYS A 78 1.42 3.64 13.11
C CYS A 78 1.28 2.14 12.84
N GLU A 79 0.17 1.74 12.21
CA GLU A 79 -0.02 0.37 11.72
C GLU A 79 1.08 -0.03 10.72
N PRO A 80 1.40 -1.33 10.57
CA PRO A 80 2.34 -1.78 9.55
C PRO A 80 1.98 -1.18 8.17
N GLY A 81 3.00 -0.64 7.49
CA GLY A 81 2.85 -0.04 6.16
C GLY A 81 2.52 1.45 6.17
N TYR A 82 2.06 1.97 7.31
CA TYR A 82 1.86 3.40 7.51
C TYR A 82 3.13 4.06 8.06
N GLY A 83 3.45 5.24 7.54
CA GLY A 83 4.51 6.11 8.05
C GLY A 83 3.92 7.21 8.95
N LEU A 84 4.58 7.50 10.07
CA LEU A 84 4.21 8.62 10.93
C LEU A 84 4.69 9.94 10.32
N ILE A 85 3.77 10.84 9.98
CA ILE A 85 4.08 12.18 9.49
C ILE A 85 3.37 13.19 10.40
N GLY A 86 4.16 13.96 11.15
CA GLY A 86 3.62 14.81 12.20
C GLY A 86 3.00 13.95 13.31
N ASP A 87 1.68 14.02 13.45
CA ASP A 87 0.88 13.32 14.44
C ASP A 87 -0.14 12.33 13.85
N ALA A 88 -0.06 12.06 12.55
CA ALA A 88 -0.95 11.15 11.84
C ALA A 88 -0.17 10.09 11.04
N CYS A 89 -0.82 8.95 10.80
CA CYS A 89 -0.25 7.83 10.10
C CYS A 89 -0.72 7.83 8.66
N TYR A 90 0.22 7.78 7.71
CA TYR A 90 -0.10 7.82 6.28
C TYR A 90 0.37 6.58 5.55
N LEU A 91 -0.48 6.06 4.67
CA LEU A 91 -0.16 4.98 3.74
C LEU A 91 -0.24 5.51 2.31
N TYR A 92 0.80 5.30 1.51
CA TYR A 92 0.79 5.62 0.08
C TYR A 92 0.39 4.40 -0.74
N VAL A 93 -0.60 4.58 -1.61
CA VAL A 93 -1.04 3.58 -2.58
C VAL A 93 -0.87 4.15 -3.97
N GLY A 94 0.19 3.69 -4.66
CA GLY A 94 0.51 4.14 -6.01
C GLY A 94 -0.38 3.53 -7.10
N ALA A 95 -1.23 2.55 -6.75
CA ALA A 95 -2.16 1.93 -7.69
C ALA A 95 -3.24 2.94 -8.13
N PRO A 96 -3.34 3.27 -9.43
CA PRO A 96 -4.24 4.29 -9.91
C PRO A 96 -5.68 3.77 -9.97
N VAL A 97 -6.58 4.41 -9.22
CA VAL A 97 -8.00 4.04 -9.11
C VAL A 97 -8.90 5.27 -9.11
N THR A 98 -10.21 5.07 -9.26
CA THR A 98 -11.17 6.17 -9.13
C THR A 98 -11.27 6.65 -7.68
N TYR A 99 -11.78 7.86 -7.49
CA TYR A 99 -11.93 8.44 -6.15
C TYR A 99 -12.76 7.57 -5.19
N THR A 100 -13.85 6.98 -5.70
CA THR A 100 -14.75 6.12 -4.92
C THR A 100 -14.06 4.82 -4.49
N GLU A 101 -13.22 4.26 -5.35
CA GLU A 101 -12.44 3.06 -5.06
C GLU A 101 -11.36 3.36 -4.03
N ALA A 102 -10.62 4.47 -4.17
CA ALA A 102 -9.64 4.94 -3.20
C ALA A 102 -10.26 5.10 -1.80
N LYS A 103 -11.41 5.78 -1.72
CA LYS A 103 -12.16 5.96 -0.46
C LYS A 103 -12.60 4.62 0.14
N SER A 104 -13.03 3.68 -0.70
CA SER A 104 -13.46 2.35 -0.27
C SER A 104 -12.28 1.47 0.14
N PHE A 105 -11.10 1.68 -0.44
CA PHE A 105 -9.86 1.02 -0.02
C PHE A 105 -9.48 1.46 1.40
N CYS A 106 -9.30 2.76 1.64
CA CYS A 106 -8.89 3.24 2.96
C CYS A 106 -9.88 2.81 4.05
N ARG A 107 -11.20 2.86 3.77
CA ARG A 107 -12.23 2.40 4.72
C ARG A 107 -12.14 0.93 5.09
N ARG A 108 -11.76 0.06 4.14
CA ARG A 108 -11.58 -1.38 4.40
C ARG A 108 -10.35 -1.65 5.28
N ASP A 109 -9.42 -0.70 5.29
CA ASP A 109 -8.19 -0.72 6.08
C ASP A 109 -8.32 0.12 7.38
N ASN A 110 -9.56 0.36 7.85
CA ASN A 110 -9.87 1.17 9.04
C ASN A 110 -9.26 2.59 9.02
N ALA A 111 -9.04 3.12 7.82
CA ALA A 111 -8.46 4.43 7.56
C ALA A 111 -9.43 5.30 6.71
N SER A 112 -9.00 6.50 6.36
CA SER A 112 -9.75 7.36 5.45
C SER A 112 -8.84 8.08 4.47
N LEU A 113 -9.37 8.60 3.37
CA LEU A 113 -8.63 9.59 2.58
C LEU A 113 -8.39 10.83 3.46
N PRO A 114 -7.17 11.38 3.54
CA PRO A 114 -6.88 12.41 4.52
C PRO A 114 -7.49 13.76 4.19
N PHE A 115 -7.83 14.51 5.23
CA PHE A 115 -8.10 15.93 5.12
C PHE A 115 -6.80 16.71 5.29
N LEU A 116 -6.04 16.87 4.20
CA LEU A 116 -4.76 17.58 4.26
C LEU A 116 -4.99 19.07 4.57
N GLN A 117 -4.74 19.45 5.82
CA GLN A 117 -4.81 20.84 6.29
C GLN A 117 -3.43 21.42 6.63
N ARG A 118 -2.44 20.55 6.85
CA ARG A 118 -1.08 20.86 7.31
C ARG A 118 -0.09 19.83 6.76
N TYR A 119 1.19 20.04 7.01
CA TYR A 119 2.30 19.13 6.65
C TYR A 119 2.47 18.85 5.15
N TYR A 120 2.06 19.76 4.28
CA TYR A 120 2.20 19.58 2.83
C TYR A 120 3.65 19.33 2.39
N GLY A 121 4.61 19.96 3.06
CA GLY A 121 6.04 19.80 2.77
C GLY A 121 6.54 18.40 3.11
N GLU A 122 6.22 17.95 4.32
CA GLU A 122 6.59 16.64 4.86
C GLU A 122 5.93 15.51 4.06
N ILE A 123 4.65 15.66 3.70
CA ILE A 123 3.95 14.72 2.83
C ILE A 123 4.59 14.67 1.44
N THR A 124 4.95 15.82 0.87
CA THR A 124 5.63 15.85 -0.44
C THR A 124 6.98 15.14 -0.40
N LEU A 125 7.75 15.31 0.68
CA LEU A 125 9.03 14.62 0.86
C LEU A 125 8.83 13.12 1.03
N TRP A 126 7.90 12.72 1.90
CA TRP A 126 7.58 11.31 2.13
C TRP A 126 7.06 10.61 0.86
N LEU A 127 6.22 11.25 0.04
CA LEU A 127 5.75 10.69 -1.23
C LEU A 127 6.92 10.35 -2.18
N ARG A 128 7.96 11.20 -2.23
CA ARG A 128 9.16 10.93 -3.04
C ARG A 128 10.00 9.77 -2.50
N GLU A 129 9.93 9.49 -1.20
CA GLU A 129 10.55 8.29 -0.62
C GLU A 129 9.78 7.03 -1.01
N GLN A 130 8.45 7.10 -1.11
CA GLN A 130 7.60 5.98 -1.51
C GLN A 130 7.68 5.69 -3.02
N GLN A 131 7.76 6.72 -3.84
CA GLN A 131 7.87 6.62 -5.30
C GLN A 131 8.90 7.65 -5.80
N PRO A 132 10.16 7.24 -6.07
CA PRO A 132 11.22 8.14 -6.50
C PRO A 132 10.90 8.95 -7.77
N GLU A 133 10.07 8.39 -8.65
CA GLU A 133 9.63 9.00 -9.89
C GLU A 133 8.48 10.00 -9.71
N TYR A 134 7.90 10.12 -8.51
CA TYR A 134 6.77 11.02 -8.24
C TYR A 134 7.16 12.49 -8.45
N LEU A 135 6.46 13.15 -9.38
CA LEU A 135 6.66 14.55 -9.76
C LEU A 135 5.62 15.44 -9.07
N TRP A 136 5.99 16.02 -7.93
CA TRP A 136 5.06 16.79 -7.08
C TRP A 136 4.37 17.98 -7.77
N GLU A 137 4.95 18.51 -8.85
CA GLU A 137 4.38 19.61 -9.64
C GLU A 137 3.19 19.16 -10.51
N THR A 138 3.18 17.91 -10.97
CA THR A 138 2.24 17.40 -11.98
C THR A 138 1.40 16.22 -11.50
N ASP A 139 1.96 15.38 -10.65
CA ASP A 139 1.33 14.14 -10.23
C ASP A 139 0.31 14.44 -9.13
N ALA A 140 -0.93 14.06 -9.42
CA ALA A 140 -2.06 14.23 -8.52
C ALA A 140 -2.36 12.92 -7.80
N LEU A 141 -2.81 13.04 -6.56
CA LEU A 141 -3.28 11.89 -5.78
C LEU A 141 -4.58 12.22 -5.04
N TRP A 142 -5.42 11.22 -4.80
CA TRP A 142 -6.70 11.42 -4.11
C TRP A 142 -6.52 11.71 -2.61
N VAL A 143 -7.25 12.73 -2.14
CA VAL A 143 -7.35 13.16 -0.73
C VAL A 143 -8.80 13.56 -0.43
N GLN A 144 -9.11 14.03 0.77
CA GLN A 144 -10.39 14.66 1.09
C GLN A 144 -10.22 16.15 1.42
N HIS A 145 -11.26 16.95 1.15
CA HIS A 145 -11.31 18.35 1.54
C HIS A 145 -12.75 18.86 1.62
N TYR A 146 -13.11 19.57 2.69
CA TYR A 146 -14.48 20.03 2.91
C TYR A 146 -14.94 21.08 1.88
N ASP A 147 -14.03 21.92 1.41
CA ASP A 147 -14.36 23.00 0.46
C ASP A 147 -14.53 22.52 -0.99
N VAL A 148 -14.23 21.24 -1.27
CA VAL A 148 -14.47 20.65 -2.59
C VAL A 148 -15.91 20.14 -2.64
N VAL A 149 -16.83 21.03 -2.97
CA VAL A 149 -18.28 20.75 -3.05
C VAL A 149 -18.66 20.10 -4.39
N THR A 150 -17.95 20.46 -5.46
CA THR A 150 -18.15 19.93 -6.82
C THR A 150 -16.89 19.24 -7.29
N GLY A 151 -17.00 18.00 -7.79
CA GLY A 151 -15.87 17.17 -8.19
C GLY A 151 -15.25 16.40 -7.02
N CYS A 152 -14.01 15.96 -7.18
CA CYS A 152 -13.29 15.17 -6.18
C CYS A 152 -11.95 15.80 -5.81
N ALA A 153 -11.61 15.75 -4.53
CA ALA A 153 -10.42 16.41 -4.00
C ALA A 153 -9.14 15.63 -4.34
N ALA A 154 -8.18 16.29 -4.97
CA ALA A 154 -6.86 15.75 -5.25
C ALA A 154 -5.77 16.70 -4.79
N PHE A 155 -4.70 16.16 -4.23
CA PHE A 155 -3.51 16.91 -3.87
C PHE A 155 -2.53 16.91 -5.05
N VAL A 156 -2.16 18.09 -5.53
CA VAL A 156 -1.23 18.30 -6.64
C VAL A 156 -0.58 19.67 -6.49
N ASN A 157 0.72 19.79 -6.81
CA ASN A 157 1.45 21.05 -6.71
C ASN A 157 1.29 21.74 -5.35
N ARG A 158 1.39 20.95 -4.26
CA ARG A 158 1.26 21.37 -2.85
C ARG A 158 -0.08 22.02 -2.50
N GLN A 159 -1.13 21.73 -3.25
CA GLN A 159 -2.46 22.29 -3.03
C GLN A 159 -3.52 21.22 -3.25
N VAL A 160 -4.65 21.37 -2.57
CA VAL A 160 -5.84 20.57 -2.88
C VAL A 160 -6.65 21.25 -3.98
N ARG A 161 -6.96 20.50 -5.03
CA ARG A 161 -7.75 20.94 -6.19
C ARG A 161 -8.94 20.00 -6.39
N SER A 162 -9.97 20.51 -7.07
CA SER A 162 -11.07 19.66 -7.54
C SER A 162 -10.76 19.13 -8.92
N LEU A 163 -10.85 17.81 -9.10
CA LEU A 163 -10.68 17.10 -10.37
C LEU A 163 -11.91 16.22 -10.68
N ASP A 164 -11.94 15.66 -11.90
CA ASP A 164 -12.94 14.67 -12.30
C ASP A 164 -12.74 13.36 -11.52
N CYS A 165 -13.78 12.94 -10.79
CA CYS A 165 -13.78 11.76 -9.94
C CYS A 165 -13.52 10.43 -10.68
N SER A 166 -13.69 10.41 -12.00
CA SER A 166 -13.47 9.24 -12.85
C SER A 166 -12.01 9.03 -13.27
N LEU A 167 -11.12 9.98 -12.96
CA LEU A 167 -9.69 9.80 -13.19
C LEU A 167 -9.16 8.64 -12.34
N ASN A 168 -8.20 7.90 -12.88
CA ASN A 168 -7.46 6.90 -12.14
C ASN A 168 -6.18 7.55 -11.60
N LEU A 169 -6.16 7.84 -10.31
CA LEU A 169 -5.02 8.46 -9.63
C LEU A 169 -4.55 7.58 -8.47
N PRO A 170 -3.25 7.64 -8.11
CA PRO A 170 -2.78 7.13 -6.84
C PRO A 170 -3.47 7.87 -5.68
N PHE A 171 -3.33 7.36 -4.47
CA PHE A 171 -3.99 7.94 -3.31
C PHE A 171 -3.22 7.68 -2.02
N ILE A 172 -3.57 8.41 -0.98
CA ILE A 172 -3.04 8.19 0.37
C ILE A 172 -4.18 7.92 1.34
N CYS A 173 -3.94 7.05 2.32
CA CYS A 173 -4.83 6.83 3.45
C CYS A 173 -4.22 7.45 4.71
N GLU A 174 -5.08 7.87 5.63
CA GLU A 174 -4.74 8.41 6.94
C GLU A 174 -5.48 7.65 8.05
N SER A 175 -4.74 7.30 9.09
CA SER A 175 -5.23 6.70 10.33
C SER A 175 -4.60 7.38 11.54
N ASP A 176 -5.25 7.23 12.70
CA ASP A 176 -4.73 7.75 13.95
C ASP A 176 -3.59 6.84 14.46
N PRO A 177 -2.50 7.40 15.02
CA PRO A 177 -1.48 6.59 15.66
C PRO A 177 -2.06 5.84 16.86
N SER A 178 -1.66 4.57 17.01
CA SER A 178 -2.09 3.75 18.12
C SER A 178 -1.46 4.24 19.43
N ASN A 179 -2.30 4.80 20.32
CA ASN A 179 -1.90 5.21 21.68
C ASN A 179 -1.94 4.05 22.69
N ALA A 180 -2.41 2.87 22.28
CA ALA A 180 -2.56 1.71 23.14
C ALA A 180 -1.22 0.98 23.29
N ILE A 181 -0.50 1.23 24.38
CA ILE A 181 0.59 0.38 24.83
C ILE A 181 -0.03 -0.90 25.40
N ASP A 182 -0.19 -1.95 24.60
CA ASP A 182 -0.40 -3.30 25.14
C ASP A 182 0.96 -3.97 25.40
N SER A 183 1.54 -3.67 26.56
CA SER A 183 2.81 -4.25 27.01
C SER A 183 2.83 -5.78 27.08
N PHE A 184 1.70 -6.47 26.85
CA PHE A 184 1.58 -7.93 26.84
C PHE A 184 1.07 -8.53 25.51
N ALA A 185 0.97 -7.76 24.43
CA ALA A 185 0.53 -8.28 23.13
C ALA A 185 1.37 -9.49 22.65
N TRP A 186 2.67 -9.48 22.96
CA TRP A 186 3.63 -10.57 22.70
C TRP A 186 3.41 -11.83 23.54
N ALA A 187 2.74 -11.71 24.69
CA ALA A 187 2.44 -12.84 25.58
C ALA A 187 1.10 -13.52 25.22
N SER A 188 0.25 -12.89 24.41
CA SER A 188 -1.00 -13.50 23.92
C SER A 188 -0.84 -14.31 22.63
N ASP A 189 0.37 -14.32 22.04
CA ASP A 189 0.66 -15.06 20.83
C ASP A 189 0.71 -16.58 21.12
N THR A 190 -0.31 -17.30 20.67
CA THR A 190 -0.46 -18.75 20.84
C THR A 190 0.61 -19.59 20.12
N LEU A 191 1.52 -18.97 19.36
CA LEU A 191 2.70 -19.63 18.79
C LEU A 191 3.86 -19.82 19.80
N VAL A 192 3.80 -19.21 20.99
CA VAL A 192 4.86 -19.31 22.01
C VAL A 192 4.65 -20.45 23.01
N LEU A 193 3.46 -21.05 23.09
CA LEU A 193 3.18 -22.20 23.98
C LEU A 193 3.32 -23.54 23.24
N GLY A 194 4.42 -23.68 22.51
CA GLY A 194 4.88 -24.94 21.94
C GLY A 194 6.05 -25.51 22.74
N THR A 195 5.80 -25.97 23.97
CA THR A 195 6.65 -26.94 24.70
C THR A 195 5.79 -27.78 25.63
#